data_AF-A0A2V8HHC6-F1
#
_entry.id   AF-A0A2V8HHC6-F1
#
_cell.length_a   1.000
_cell.length_b   1.000
_cell.length_c   1.000
_cell.angle_alpha   90.00
_cell.angle_beta   90.00
_cell.angle_gamma   90.00
#
_symmetry.space_group_name_H-M   'P 1'
#
loop_
_entity.id
_entity.type
_entity.pdbx_description
1 polymer ?
#
loop_
_entity_poly.entity_id
_entity_poly.type
_entity_poly.pdbx_seq_one_letter_code
_entity_poly.pdbx_strand_id
1 'polypeptide(L)'
;MARPVRRADARRRSRAAMNTDFRALVHARHPDLALEPTDELAQHLEDLYGEARGQGRSHEEAMTLVRQALDEATLTSDIEAARRALPPVITRRWHTAPPEPPSSSGGSMLIDVGRDVRYAWRQLRRQPGLSAVTIVTLALGLGVNIAVFAVMQAALLASLPIPAPDRLVQVYGWTPTGGDHFDFSYPLYVDARDRGRQMAAITAYATGIVGMATADRRERVVAEFTSANYFAVLGVSPALGPGFSGRDELRGAPLVAIVS
;
A
#
# COMPACT_ATOMS: atom_id res chain seq x y z
N MET A 1 -20.52 2.69 56.35
CA MET A 1 -21.63 2.59 55.39
C MET A 1 -21.58 3.82 54.47
N ALA A 2 -21.58 3.61 53.14
CA ALA A 2 -21.89 4.53 52.03
C ALA A 2 -21.16 5.90 51.84
N ARG A 3 -20.32 5.92 50.78
CA ARG A 3 -20.06 6.91 49.68
C ARG A 3 -20.63 8.36 49.77
N PRO A 4 -19.94 9.35 49.14
CA PRO A 4 -20.21 9.60 47.72
C PRO A 4 -19.01 9.96 46.81
N VAL A 5 -19.27 9.70 45.53
CA VAL A 5 -18.53 10.02 44.31
C VAL A 5 -18.86 11.44 43.88
N ARG A 6 -17.86 12.27 43.53
CA ARG A 6 -17.88 13.30 42.45
C ARG A 6 -16.69 14.28 42.58
N ARG A 7 -15.58 14.01 41.90
CA ARG A 7 -14.53 15.01 41.59
C ARG A 7 -13.88 14.81 40.21
N ALA A 8 -14.51 14.04 39.31
CA ALA A 8 -14.04 13.88 37.93
C ALA A 8 -14.56 14.96 36.96
N ASP A 9 -15.54 15.78 37.37
CA ASP A 9 -16.21 16.76 36.50
C ASP A 9 -15.58 18.17 36.51
N ALA A 10 -14.61 18.46 37.39
CA ALA A 10 -14.02 19.80 37.50
C ALA A 10 -12.99 20.08 36.39
N ARG A 11 -12.29 19.06 35.89
CA ARG A 11 -11.29 19.22 34.80
C ARG A 11 -11.93 19.36 33.40
N ARG A 12 -13.19 18.97 33.25
CA ARG A 12 -13.90 19.03 31.95
C ARG A 12 -14.66 20.34 31.75
N ARG A 13 -14.87 21.13 32.82
CA ARG A 13 -15.57 22.43 32.79
C ARG A 13 -14.64 23.66 32.70
N SER A 14 -13.33 23.51 32.90
CA SER A 14 -12.37 24.61 32.68
C SER A 14 -11.99 24.81 31.21
N ARG A 15 -12.37 23.90 30.31
CA ARG A 15 -12.12 23.99 28.87
C ARG A 15 -13.18 24.83 28.13
N ALA A 16 -14.15 25.39 28.83
CA ALA A 16 -15.34 26.05 28.27
C ALA A 16 -15.60 27.48 28.81
N ALA A 17 -14.62 28.12 29.45
CA ALA A 17 -14.61 29.55 29.71
C ALA A 17 -13.19 30.04 29.37
N MET A 18 -12.91 30.85 28.38
CA MET A 18 -13.71 31.87 27.70
C MET A 18 -12.91 32.22 26.44
N ASN A 19 -13.53 32.12 25.27
CA ASN A 19 -12.92 32.07 23.93
C ASN A 19 -11.94 33.23 23.66
N THR A 20 -10.70 33.09 24.12
CA THR A 20 -9.61 34.05 23.87
C THR A 20 -8.59 33.32 23.02
N ASP A 21 -8.56 33.63 21.74
CA ASP A 21 -7.58 33.08 20.82
C ASP A 21 -6.26 33.85 20.97
N PHE A 22 -5.38 33.36 21.84
CA PHE A 22 -4.07 33.97 22.08
C PHE A 22 -3.19 33.93 20.83
N ARG A 23 -3.39 32.97 19.93
CA ARG A 23 -2.66 32.86 18.67
C ARG A 23 -3.06 33.97 17.71
N ALA A 24 -4.36 34.20 17.57
CA ALA A 24 -4.88 35.36 16.82
C ALA A 24 -4.41 36.68 17.44
N LEU A 25 -4.30 36.76 18.77
CA LEU A 25 -3.87 37.95 19.48
C LEU A 25 -2.36 38.26 19.26
N VAL A 26 -1.50 37.23 19.26
CA VAL A 26 -0.08 37.36 18.89
C VAL A 26 0.07 37.74 17.42
N HIS A 27 -0.66 37.08 16.52
CA HIS A 27 -0.56 37.33 15.09
C HIS A 27 -1.06 38.73 14.70
N ALA A 28 -2.12 39.23 15.35
CA ALA A 28 -2.64 40.57 15.14
C ALA A 28 -1.66 41.67 15.55
N ARG A 29 -0.80 41.40 16.56
CA ARG A 29 0.19 42.36 17.05
C ARG A 29 1.54 42.24 16.35
N HIS A 30 1.92 41.03 15.95
CA HIS A 30 3.19 40.70 15.31
C HIS A 30 2.97 39.83 14.06
N PRO A 31 2.62 40.44 12.91
CA PRO A 31 2.30 39.70 11.70
C PRO A 31 3.51 39.02 11.04
N ASP A 32 4.73 39.46 11.37
CA ASP A 32 5.97 38.99 10.74
C ASP A 32 6.62 37.76 11.43
N LEU A 33 6.05 37.28 12.53
CA LEU A 33 6.56 36.11 13.23
C LEU A 33 6.21 34.82 12.46
N ALA A 34 7.20 33.93 12.33
CA ALA A 34 6.96 32.60 11.79
C ALA A 34 5.99 31.79 12.67
N LEU A 35 5.45 30.70 12.11
CA LEU A 35 4.44 29.87 12.78
C LEU A 35 4.96 29.23 14.08
N GLU A 36 6.21 28.75 14.11
CA GLU A 36 6.79 28.11 15.30
C GLU A 36 6.90 29.08 16.49
N PRO A 37 7.54 30.27 16.35
CA PRO A 37 7.59 31.25 17.44
C PRO A 37 6.21 31.74 17.90
N THR A 38 5.24 31.83 16.98
CA THR A 38 3.87 32.26 17.29
C THR A 38 3.18 31.27 18.24
N ASP A 39 3.44 29.98 18.06
CA ASP A 39 2.81 28.91 18.85
C ASP A 39 3.38 28.85 20.27
N GLU A 40 4.70 28.99 20.39
CA GLU A 40 5.36 29.02 21.70
C GLU A 40 4.94 30.26 22.51
N LEU A 41 4.85 31.43 21.86
CA LEU A 41 4.36 32.65 22.49
C LEU A 41 2.89 32.55 22.90
N ALA A 42 2.04 31.98 22.05
CA ALA A 42 0.62 31.78 22.38
C ALA A 42 0.46 30.85 23.59
N GLN A 43 1.25 29.77 23.66
CA GLN A 43 1.23 28.85 24.79
C GLN A 43 1.69 29.53 26.08
N HIS A 44 2.77 30.32 26.01
CA HIS A 44 3.27 31.04 27.18
C HIS A 44 2.25 32.04 27.75
N LEU A 45 1.54 32.76 26.89
CA LEU A 45 0.49 33.70 27.30
C LEU A 45 -0.74 33.00 27.89
N GLU A 46 -1.09 31.83 27.36
CA GLU A 46 -2.16 30.99 27.90
C GLU A 46 -1.81 30.50 29.31
N ASP A 47 -0.56 30.09 29.54
CA ASP A 47 -0.07 29.66 30.85
C ASP A 47 -0.10 30.82 31.86
N LEU A 48 0.37 32.01 31.46
CA LEU A 48 0.35 33.24 32.27
C LEU A 48 -1.08 33.63 32.67
N TYR A 49 -2.01 33.57 31.71
CA TYR A 49 -3.42 33.83 31.95
C TYR A 49 -4.03 32.79 32.91
N GLY A 50 -3.72 31.51 32.69
CA GLY A 50 -4.17 30.40 33.52
C GLY A 50 -3.72 30.54 34.97
N GLU A 51 -2.46 30.92 35.18
CA GLU A 51 -1.88 31.13 36.51
C GLU A 51 -2.54 32.31 37.24
N ALA A 52 -2.73 33.45 36.57
CA ALA A 52 -3.40 34.62 37.15
C ALA A 52 -4.84 34.30 37.58
N ARG A 53 -5.57 33.53 36.76
CA ARG A 53 -6.92 33.05 37.09
C ARG A 53 -6.90 32.05 38.25
N GLY A 54 -5.88 31.19 38.32
CA GLY A 54 -5.66 30.24 39.42
C GLY A 54 -5.37 30.92 40.77
N GLN A 55 -4.75 32.10 40.75
CA GLN A 55 -4.51 32.94 41.92
C GLN A 55 -5.74 33.77 42.35
N GLY A 56 -6.89 33.59 41.69
CA GLY A 56 -8.15 34.25 42.03
C GLY A 56 -8.34 35.65 41.44
N ARG A 57 -7.42 36.12 40.56
CA ARG A 57 -7.55 37.42 39.89
C ARG A 57 -8.72 37.43 38.92
N SER A 58 -9.33 38.58 38.71
CA SER A 58 -10.45 38.72 37.77
C SER A 58 -9.99 38.51 36.32
N HIS A 59 -10.92 38.22 35.40
CA HIS A 59 -10.59 38.08 33.98
C HIS A 59 -9.96 39.35 33.41
N GLU A 60 -10.44 40.52 33.83
CA GLU A 60 -9.96 41.82 33.36
C GLU A 60 -8.52 42.08 33.83
N GLU A 61 -8.21 41.74 35.08
CA GLU A 61 -6.84 41.82 35.62
C GLU A 61 -5.89 40.83 34.93
N ALA A 62 -6.33 39.59 34.72
CA ALA A 62 -5.54 38.57 34.03
C ALA A 62 -5.28 38.96 32.56
N MET A 63 -6.27 39.52 31.87
CA MET A 63 -6.10 39.98 30.48
C MET A 63 -5.23 41.23 30.38
N THR A 64 -5.22 42.08 31.41
CA THR A 64 -4.33 43.24 31.47
C THR A 64 -2.86 42.80 31.57
N LEU A 65 -2.57 41.75 32.36
CA LEU A 65 -1.22 41.16 32.44
C LEU A 65 -0.79 40.53 31.11
N VAL A 66 -1.67 39.80 30.43
CA VAL A 66 -1.39 39.23 29.09
C VAL A 66 -1.05 40.35 28.10
N ARG A 67 -1.85 41.42 28.08
CA ARG A 67 -1.60 42.56 27.18
C ARG A 67 -0.29 43.27 27.52
N GLN A 68 0.04 43.42 28.80
CA GLN A 68 1.33 43.96 29.22
C GLN A 68 2.49 43.04 28.83
N ALA A 69 2.36 41.72 28.93
CA ALA A 69 3.39 40.76 28.49
C ALA A 69 3.55 40.72 26.95
N LEU A 70 2.49 41.08 26.21
CA LEU A 70 2.56 41.29 24.75
C LEU A 70 3.21 42.62 24.38
N ASP A 71 2.94 43.70 25.12
CA ASP A 71 3.53 45.02 24.86
C ASP A 71 4.99 45.11 25.33
N GLU A 72 5.30 44.47 26.45
CA GLU A 72 6.65 44.39 26.99
C GLU A 72 7.29 43.10 26.50
N ALA A 73 7.87 43.21 25.30
CA ALA A 73 8.76 42.25 24.69
C ALA A 73 10.04 42.04 25.54
N THR A 74 9.86 41.54 26.75
CA THR A 74 10.89 41.10 27.68
C THR A 74 11.71 39.96 27.09
N LEU A 75 11.17 39.25 26.10
CA LEU A 75 11.94 38.27 25.33
C LEU A 75 12.99 38.92 24.40
N THR A 76 12.73 40.08 23.79
CA THR A 76 13.74 40.71 22.91
C THR A 76 14.85 41.40 23.72
N SER A 77 14.52 42.02 24.85
CA SER A 77 15.54 42.58 25.74
C SER A 77 16.35 41.50 26.47
N ASP A 78 15.74 40.37 26.87
CA ASP A 78 16.47 39.24 27.47
C ASP A 78 17.30 38.47 26.44
N ILE A 79 16.81 38.29 25.21
CA ILE A 79 17.61 37.72 24.11
C ILE A 79 18.78 38.65 23.78
N GLU A 80 18.60 39.97 23.73
CA GLU A 80 19.70 40.91 23.50
C GLU A 80 20.68 41.00 24.67
N ALA A 81 20.19 40.96 25.91
CA ALA A 81 21.03 40.94 27.11
C ALA A 81 21.83 39.63 27.21
N ALA A 82 21.20 38.48 26.91
CA ALA A 82 21.88 37.19 26.82
C ALA A 82 22.89 37.16 25.66
N ARG A 83 22.58 37.79 24.52
CA ARG A 83 23.50 37.88 23.37
C ARG A 83 24.70 38.79 23.65
N ARG A 84 24.54 39.82 24.48
CA ARG A 84 25.64 40.69 24.97
C ARG A 84 26.47 40.03 26.08
N ALA A 85 25.89 39.10 26.85
CA ALA A 85 26.55 38.40 27.96
C ALA A 85 27.31 37.12 27.55
N LEU A 86 27.22 36.68 26.29
CA LEU A 86 27.95 35.51 25.81
C LEU A 86 29.46 35.81 25.68
N PRO A 87 30.35 35.07 26.38
CA PRO A 87 31.79 35.24 26.20
C PRO A 87 32.19 34.90 24.75
N PRO A 88 33.16 35.61 24.16
CA PRO A 88 33.53 35.53 22.74
C PRO A 88 34.04 34.15 22.27
N VAL A 89 34.21 33.20 23.20
CA VAL A 89 34.60 31.82 22.91
C VAL A 89 33.48 31.02 22.23
N ILE A 90 32.21 31.34 22.49
CA ILE A 90 31.08 30.61 21.90
C ILE A 90 30.79 31.10 20.48
N THR A 91 30.88 32.41 20.21
CA THR A 91 30.59 32.98 18.88
C THR A 91 31.59 32.55 17.81
N ARG A 92 32.85 32.24 18.17
CA ARG A 92 33.85 31.76 17.20
C ARG A 92 33.61 30.33 16.70
N ARG A 93 32.92 29.47 17.46
CA ARG A 93 32.81 28.03 17.14
C ARG A 93 31.68 27.69 16.17
N TRP A 94 30.71 28.57 15.99
CA TRP A 94 29.55 28.35 15.10
C TRP A 94 29.65 29.09 13.76
N HIS A 95 30.67 29.94 13.57
CA HIS A 95 30.93 30.66 12.32
C HIS A 95 31.99 30.00 11.42
N THR A 96 32.54 28.84 11.80
CA THR A 96 33.15 27.99 10.79
C THR A 96 32.01 27.46 9.93
N ALA A 97 31.87 27.98 8.72
CA ALA A 97 31.07 27.33 7.69
C ALA A 97 31.36 25.82 7.76
N PRO A 98 30.34 24.94 7.70
CA PRO A 98 30.61 23.52 7.56
C PRO A 98 31.66 23.36 6.46
N PRO A 99 32.71 22.54 6.65
CA PRO A 99 33.75 22.39 5.64
C PRO A 99 33.04 22.17 4.31
N GLU A 100 33.33 23.05 3.33
CA GLU A 100 32.70 22.95 2.02
C GLU A 100 32.82 21.50 1.58
N PRO A 101 31.71 20.80 1.26
CA PRO A 101 31.81 19.45 0.76
C PRO A 101 32.77 19.53 -0.44
N PRO A 102 33.80 18.66 -0.51
CA PRO A 102 34.78 18.74 -1.58
C PRO A 102 34.03 18.83 -2.89
N SER A 103 34.31 19.89 -3.67
CA SER A 103 33.66 20.16 -4.94
C SER A 103 33.66 18.87 -5.76
N SER A 104 32.51 18.20 -5.84
CA SER A 104 32.36 16.95 -6.58
C SER A 104 32.35 17.31 -8.06
N SER A 105 33.55 17.46 -8.62
CA SER A 105 33.74 17.38 -10.07
C SER A 105 33.12 16.07 -10.52
N GLY A 106 32.08 16.14 -11.35
CA GLY A 106 31.21 15.04 -11.79
C GLY A 106 31.89 13.89 -12.56
N GLY A 107 33.21 13.72 -12.44
CA GLY A 107 33.97 12.59 -12.96
C GLY A 107 34.42 11.57 -11.90
N SER A 108 34.31 11.83 -10.58
CA SER A 108 34.85 10.92 -9.54
C SER A 108 33.89 9.84 -9.06
N MET A 109 32.57 9.96 -9.29
CA MET A 109 31.58 9.03 -8.73
C MET A 109 31.87 7.56 -9.10
N LEU A 110 32.33 7.29 -10.33
CA LEU A 110 32.66 5.92 -10.77
C LEU A 110 33.95 5.37 -10.14
N ILE A 111 34.93 6.22 -9.88
CA ILE A 111 36.20 5.83 -9.22
C ILE A 111 35.93 5.56 -7.73
N ASP A 112 35.06 6.36 -7.11
CA ASP A 112 34.65 6.19 -5.72
C ASP A 112 33.82 4.91 -5.52
N VAL A 113 32.89 4.59 -6.44
CA VAL A 113 32.11 3.32 -6.40
C VAL A 113 33.02 2.09 -6.42
N GLY A 114 34.08 2.08 -7.25
CA GLY A 114 35.03 0.97 -7.30
C GLY A 114 35.78 0.77 -5.97
N ARG A 115 36.15 1.88 -5.31
CA ARG A 115 36.78 1.85 -3.98
C ARG A 115 35.81 1.35 -2.91
N ASP A 116 34.56 1.79 -2.97
CA ASP A 116 33.51 1.43 -2.02
C ASP A 116 33.11 -0.05 -2.14
N VAL A 117 33.00 -0.59 -3.37
CA VAL A 117 32.76 -2.03 -3.60
C VAL A 117 33.92 -2.86 -3.06
N ARG A 118 35.17 -2.46 -3.32
CA ARG A 118 36.36 -3.16 -2.79
C ARG A 118 36.39 -3.13 -1.26
N TYR A 119 36.01 -2.00 -0.67
CA TYR A 119 35.91 -1.85 0.77
C TYR A 119 34.81 -2.74 1.36
N ALA A 120 33.60 -2.73 0.78
CA ALA A 120 32.47 -3.57 1.18
C ALA A 120 32.81 -5.06 1.10
N TRP A 121 33.47 -5.51 0.02
CA TRP A 121 33.93 -6.90 -0.11
C TRP A 121 34.90 -7.30 1.00
N ARG A 122 35.84 -6.42 1.34
CA ARG A 122 36.78 -6.66 2.44
C ARG A 122 36.07 -6.69 3.80
N GLN A 123 35.03 -5.89 3.97
CA GLN A 123 34.18 -5.88 5.17
C GLN A 123 33.41 -7.21 5.31
N LEU A 124 32.80 -7.69 4.22
CA LEU A 124 32.09 -8.97 4.18
C LEU A 124 33.02 -10.14 4.56
N ARG A 125 34.26 -10.14 4.07
CA ARG A 125 35.27 -11.15 4.42
C ARG A 125 35.76 -11.08 5.87
N ARG A 126 35.67 -9.91 6.52
CA ARG A 126 36.08 -9.73 7.92
C ARG A 126 35.05 -10.25 8.91
N GLN A 127 33.78 -10.29 8.53
CA GLN A 127 32.67 -10.79 9.36
C GLN A 127 31.84 -11.83 8.59
N PRO A 128 32.39 -13.03 8.34
CA PRO A 128 31.76 -14.03 7.47
C PRO A 128 30.43 -14.54 8.03
N GLY A 129 30.29 -14.65 9.37
CA GLY A 129 29.05 -15.13 9.99
C GLY A 129 27.86 -14.18 9.78
N LEU A 130 28.03 -12.89 10.07
CA LEU A 130 27.00 -11.88 9.84
C LEU A 130 26.66 -11.77 8.35
N SER A 131 27.69 -11.74 7.51
CA SER A 131 27.52 -11.68 6.05
C SER A 131 26.72 -12.86 5.51
N ALA A 132 27.00 -14.08 5.99
CA ALA A 132 26.26 -15.27 5.58
C ALA A 132 24.77 -15.18 5.96
N VAL A 133 24.45 -14.76 7.19
CA VAL A 133 23.06 -14.58 7.64
C VAL A 133 22.34 -13.54 6.81
N THR A 134 22.97 -12.40 6.52
CA THR A 134 22.39 -11.34 5.69
C THR A 134 22.16 -11.83 4.26
N ILE A 135 23.13 -12.52 3.66
CA ILE A 135 23.01 -13.08 2.29
C ILE A 135 21.88 -14.10 2.23
N VAL A 136 21.80 -15.03 3.20
CA VAL A 136 20.75 -16.05 3.23
C VAL A 136 19.37 -15.41 3.41
N THR A 137 19.24 -14.45 4.32
CA THR A 137 17.98 -13.73 4.55
C THR A 137 17.53 -13.00 3.27
N LEU A 138 18.45 -12.30 2.60
CA LEU A 138 18.18 -11.59 1.37
C LEU A 138 17.82 -12.56 0.23
N ALA A 139 18.59 -13.64 0.09
CA ALA A 139 18.34 -14.67 -0.92
C ALA A 139 16.98 -15.35 -0.72
N LEU A 140 16.56 -15.59 0.53
CA LEU A 140 15.25 -16.16 0.83
C LEU A 140 14.12 -15.18 0.48
N GLY A 141 14.25 -13.90 0.89
CA GLY A 141 13.25 -12.87 0.59
C GLY A 141 13.09 -12.64 -0.92
N LEU A 142 14.20 -12.59 -1.66
CA LEU A 142 14.18 -12.48 -3.12
C LEU A 142 13.66 -13.76 -3.78
N GLY A 143 14.12 -14.92 -3.31
CA GLY A 143 13.80 -16.23 -3.87
C GLY A 143 12.31 -16.57 -3.76
N VAL A 144 11.66 -16.25 -2.65
CA VAL A 144 10.20 -16.45 -2.50
C VAL A 144 9.43 -15.61 -3.52
N ASN A 145 9.75 -14.33 -3.66
CA ASN A 145 9.08 -13.45 -4.61
C ASN A 145 9.28 -13.93 -6.06
N ILE A 146 10.52 -14.30 -6.41
CA ILE A 146 10.85 -14.85 -7.74
C ILE A 146 10.11 -16.17 -7.96
N ALA A 147 10.07 -17.06 -6.98
CA ALA A 147 9.40 -18.36 -7.10
C ALA A 147 7.89 -18.22 -7.29
N VAL A 148 7.23 -17.34 -6.52
CA VAL A 148 5.80 -17.04 -6.69
C VAL A 148 5.54 -16.52 -8.10
N PHE A 149 6.34 -15.55 -8.56
CA PHE A 149 6.17 -15.01 -9.90
C PHE A 149 6.47 -16.04 -10.99
N ALA A 150 7.48 -16.88 -10.81
CA ALA A 150 7.81 -17.95 -11.76
C ALA A 150 6.68 -18.99 -11.86
N VAL A 151 6.08 -19.38 -10.73
CA VAL A 151 4.92 -20.27 -10.71
C VAL A 151 3.71 -19.60 -11.34
N MET A 152 3.43 -18.35 -11.01
CA MET A 152 2.35 -17.59 -11.66
C MET A 152 2.57 -17.48 -13.16
N GLN A 153 3.77 -17.12 -13.60
CA GLN A 153 4.12 -17.04 -15.02
C GLN A 153 3.94 -18.40 -15.69
N ALA A 154 4.41 -19.49 -15.09
CA ALA A 154 4.28 -20.83 -15.66
C ALA A 154 2.84 -21.35 -15.65
N ALA A 155 2.03 -20.98 -14.67
CA ALA A 155 0.65 -21.45 -14.53
C ALA A 155 -0.38 -20.59 -15.29
N LEU A 156 -0.19 -19.28 -15.33
CA LEU A 156 -1.14 -18.32 -15.91
C LEU A 156 -0.69 -17.79 -17.28
N LEU A 157 0.62 -17.65 -17.52
CA LEU A 157 1.16 -17.00 -18.72
C LEU A 157 2.04 -17.91 -19.58
N ALA A 158 2.26 -19.18 -19.19
CA ALA A 158 2.84 -20.14 -20.11
C ALA A 158 1.85 -20.25 -21.27
N SER A 159 2.34 -19.99 -22.48
CA SER A 159 1.54 -20.15 -23.70
C SER A 159 0.95 -21.56 -23.65
N LEU A 160 -0.39 -21.66 -23.58
CA LEU A 160 -1.05 -22.95 -23.74
C LEU A 160 -0.47 -23.59 -25.01
N PRO A 161 -0.08 -24.88 -24.97
CA PRO A 161 0.54 -25.58 -26.09
C PRO A 161 -0.51 -25.91 -27.16
N ILE A 162 -1.20 -24.87 -27.64
CA ILE A 162 -2.27 -24.90 -28.61
C ILE A 162 -1.93 -23.90 -29.72
N PRO A 163 -2.39 -24.12 -30.95
CA PRO A 163 -2.17 -23.18 -32.04
C PRO A 163 -2.82 -21.82 -31.74
N ALA A 164 -2.08 -20.73 -31.95
CA ALA A 164 -2.55 -19.35 -31.83
C ALA A 164 -3.25 -19.01 -30.48
N PRO A 165 -2.59 -19.19 -29.34
CA PRO A 165 -3.19 -18.96 -28.02
C PRO A 165 -3.57 -17.49 -27.80
N ASP A 166 -2.92 -16.55 -28.50
CA ASP A 166 -3.20 -15.12 -28.52
C ASP A 166 -4.57 -14.75 -29.12
N ARG A 167 -5.22 -15.69 -29.83
CA ARG A 167 -6.52 -15.48 -30.47
C ARG A 167 -7.69 -16.06 -29.69
N LEU A 168 -7.42 -16.76 -28.59
CA LEU A 168 -8.47 -17.31 -27.73
C LEU A 168 -8.93 -16.26 -26.74
N VAL A 169 -10.23 -16.07 -26.69
CA VAL A 169 -10.88 -15.18 -25.74
C VAL A 169 -11.96 -15.96 -25.00
N GLN A 170 -12.11 -15.67 -23.71
CA GLN A 170 -13.20 -16.22 -22.94
C GLN A 170 -14.40 -15.27 -23.00
N VAL A 171 -15.56 -15.82 -23.35
CA VAL A 171 -16.81 -15.07 -23.42
C VAL A 171 -17.58 -15.33 -22.13
N TYR A 172 -18.07 -14.26 -21.51
CA TYR A 172 -18.90 -14.34 -20.31
C TYR A 172 -20.17 -13.51 -20.49
N GLY A 173 -21.21 -13.87 -19.76
CA GLY A 173 -22.38 -13.03 -19.57
C GLY A 173 -22.07 -11.86 -18.63
N TRP A 174 -22.67 -10.72 -18.91
CA TRP A 174 -22.61 -9.53 -18.04
C TRP A 174 -24.00 -8.96 -17.85
N THR A 175 -24.30 -8.51 -16.63
CA THR A 175 -25.52 -7.77 -16.31
C THR A 175 -25.22 -6.70 -15.28
N PRO A 176 -25.93 -5.57 -15.29
CA PRO A 176 -25.74 -4.51 -14.29
C PRO A 176 -25.93 -4.96 -12.84
N THR A 177 -26.68 -6.03 -12.61
CA THR A 177 -27.04 -6.54 -11.27
C THR A 177 -26.33 -7.84 -10.88
N GLY A 178 -25.71 -8.55 -11.82
CA GLY A 178 -25.15 -9.89 -11.62
C GLY A 178 -23.64 -9.94 -11.37
N GLY A 179 -22.99 -8.78 -11.21
CA GLY A 179 -21.53 -8.67 -11.10
C GLY A 179 -20.82 -8.74 -12.45
N ASP A 180 -19.49 -8.80 -12.40
CA ASP A 180 -18.65 -8.52 -13.57
C ASP A 180 -18.65 -9.64 -14.63
N HIS A 181 -18.88 -10.91 -14.26
CA HIS A 181 -18.88 -12.04 -15.22
C HIS A 181 -19.68 -13.23 -14.68
N PHE A 182 -20.53 -13.84 -15.50
CA PHE A 182 -21.22 -15.11 -15.17
C PHE A 182 -21.38 -16.03 -16.39
N ASP A 183 -21.54 -17.33 -16.13
CA ASP A 183 -21.76 -18.34 -17.18
C ASP A 183 -23.16 -18.21 -17.77
N PHE A 184 -23.27 -18.39 -19.09
CA PHE A 184 -24.56 -18.36 -19.78
C PHE A 184 -25.08 -19.75 -20.12
N SER A 185 -26.40 -19.83 -20.28
CA SER A 185 -27.09 -21.08 -20.61
C SER A 185 -26.66 -21.66 -21.96
N TYR A 186 -26.69 -22.99 -22.07
CA TYR A 186 -26.35 -23.69 -23.32
C TYR A 186 -27.15 -23.20 -24.55
N PRO A 187 -28.46 -22.89 -24.46
CA PRO A 187 -29.17 -22.29 -25.59
C PRO A 187 -28.60 -20.94 -26.06
N LEU A 188 -28.08 -20.12 -25.14
CA LEU A 188 -27.42 -18.86 -25.51
C LEU A 188 -26.10 -19.13 -26.22
N TYR A 189 -25.34 -20.14 -25.79
CA TYR A 189 -24.16 -20.61 -26.51
C TYR A 189 -24.50 -21.02 -27.95
N VAL A 190 -25.56 -21.81 -28.14
CA VAL A 190 -25.98 -22.26 -29.49
C VAL A 190 -26.34 -21.07 -30.36
N ASP A 191 -27.11 -20.11 -29.84
CA ASP A 191 -27.44 -18.88 -30.58
C ASP A 191 -26.19 -18.07 -30.94
N ALA A 192 -25.27 -17.90 -29.99
CA ALA A 192 -24.01 -17.19 -30.22
C ALA A 192 -23.12 -17.90 -31.25
N ARG A 193 -23.02 -19.23 -31.20
CA ARG A 193 -22.24 -20.04 -32.16
C ARG A 193 -22.81 -19.94 -33.56
N ASP A 194 -24.12 -20.06 -33.71
CA ASP A 194 -24.77 -20.19 -35.01
C ASP A 194 -25.02 -18.82 -35.67
N ARG A 195 -25.14 -17.74 -34.87
CA ARG A 195 -25.45 -16.38 -35.37
C ARG A 195 -24.31 -15.38 -35.18
N GLY A 196 -23.37 -15.65 -34.28
CA GLY A 196 -22.22 -14.79 -34.02
C GLY A 196 -21.29 -14.71 -35.22
N ARG A 197 -20.91 -13.48 -35.61
CA ARG A 197 -20.02 -13.23 -36.76
C ARG A 197 -18.67 -12.64 -36.39
N GLN A 198 -18.47 -12.29 -35.12
CA GLN A 198 -17.23 -11.64 -34.66
C GLN A 198 -16.13 -12.63 -34.27
N MET A 199 -16.49 -13.90 -34.06
CA MET A 199 -15.58 -14.97 -33.68
C MET A 199 -15.45 -15.95 -34.84
N ALA A 200 -14.24 -16.47 -35.08
CA ALA A 200 -14.00 -17.48 -36.11
C ALA A 200 -14.71 -18.80 -35.77
N ALA A 201 -14.75 -19.16 -34.49
CA ALA A 201 -15.50 -20.27 -33.94
C ALA A 201 -15.76 -20.03 -32.45
N ILE A 202 -16.82 -20.64 -31.92
CA ILE A 202 -17.18 -20.58 -30.49
C ILE A 202 -17.38 -22.01 -30.00
N THR A 203 -16.79 -22.33 -28.85
CA THR A 203 -16.97 -23.60 -28.15
C THR A 203 -17.47 -23.34 -26.73
N ALA A 204 -18.16 -24.31 -26.15
CA ALA A 204 -18.57 -24.29 -24.75
C ALA A 204 -17.85 -25.37 -23.97
N TYR A 205 -17.61 -25.08 -22.69
CA TYR A 205 -17.18 -26.07 -21.72
C TYR A 205 -17.81 -25.76 -20.35
N ALA A 206 -17.95 -26.79 -19.52
CA ALA A 206 -18.36 -26.67 -18.13
C ALA A 206 -17.68 -27.75 -17.30
N THR A 207 -17.17 -27.38 -16.13
CA THR A 207 -16.52 -28.33 -15.23
C THR A 207 -17.56 -28.94 -14.28
N GLY A 208 -17.51 -30.26 -14.12
CA GLY A 208 -18.34 -30.96 -13.14
C GLY A 208 -17.66 -32.19 -12.58
N ILE A 209 -18.30 -32.80 -11.58
CA ILE A 209 -17.81 -34.04 -10.98
C ILE A 209 -18.69 -35.18 -11.46
N VAL A 210 -18.09 -36.20 -12.06
CA VAL A 210 -18.77 -37.41 -12.52
C VAL A 210 -18.26 -38.63 -11.74
N GLY A 211 -19.14 -39.63 -11.59
CA GLY A 211 -18.72 -40.94 -11.09
C GLY A 211 -18.16 -41.77 -12.23
N MET A 212 -16.93 -42.22 -12.11
CA MET A 212 -16.31 -43.20 -13.00
C MET A 212 -16.29 -44.56 -12.30
N ALA A 213 -16.74 -45.60 -13.01
CA ALA A 213 -16.71 -46.96 -12.53
C ALA A 213 -16.08 -47.84 -13.61
N THR A 214 -14.96 -48.49 -13.26
CA THR A 214 -14.37 -49.60 -14.01
C THR A 214 -14.70 -50.92 -13.30
N ALA A 215 -14.23 -52.05 -13.83
CA ALA A 215 -14.46 -53.35 -13.22
C ALA A 215 -13.89 -53.46 -11.78
N ASP A 216 -12.82 -52.72 -11.49
CA ASP A 216 -12.01 -52.80 -10.28
C ASP A 216 -12.07 -51.54 -9.40
N ARG A 217 -12.50 -50.39 -9.94
CA ARG A 217 -12.44 -49.11 -9.25
C ARG A 217 -13.70 -48.28 -9.43
N ARG A 218 -14.08 -47.55 -8.39
CA ARG A 218 -15.11 -46.51 -8.44
C ARG A 218 -14.54 -45.25 -7.83
N GLU A 219 -14.57 -44.17 -8.58
CA GLU A 219 -14.07 -42.89 -8.11
C GLU A 219 -14.87 -41.72 -8.67
N ARG A 220 -14.73 -40.57 -8.02
CA ARG A 220 -15.27 -39.32 -8.51
C ARG A 220 -14.15 -38.58 -9.20
N VAL A 221 -14.35 -38.29 -10.48
CA VAL A 221 -13.39 -37.53 -11.28
C VAL A 221 -13.97 -36.17 -11.64
N VAL A 222 -13.11 -35.18 -11.72
CA VAL A 222 -13.45 -33.91 -12.35
C VAL A 222 -13.43 -34.13 -13.86
N ALA A 223 -14.51 -33.78 -14.54
CA ALA A 223 -14.66 -33.87 -15.98
C ALA A 223 -15.07 -32.52 -16.56
N GLU A 224 -14.61 -32.25 -17.77
CA GLU A 224 -15.13 -31.14 -18.57
C GLU A 224 -16.19 -31.65 -19.53
N PHE A 225 -17.39 -31.09 -19.41
CA PHE A 225 -18.44 -31.22 -20.41
C PHE A 225 -18.16 -30.20 -21.49
N THR A 226 -17.89 -30.66 -22.70
CA THR A 226 -17.49 -29.79 -23.81
C THR A 226 -18.47 -29.93 -24.97
N SER A 227 -18.55 -28.90 -25.81
CA SER A 227 -19.21 -29.03 -27.10
C SER A 227 -18.37 -29.86 -28.07
N ALA A 228 -19.01 -30.47 -29.07
CA ALA A 228 -18.36 -31.37 -30.01
C ALA A 228 -17.20 -30.74 -30.79
N ASN A 229 -17.25 -29.41 -31.00
CA ASN A 229 -16.21 -28.66 -31.68
C ASN A 229 -15.05 -28.20 -30.78
N TYR A 230 -15.03 -28.52 -29.49
CA TYR A 230 -14.05 -28.00 -28.52
C TYR A 230 -12.61 -28.23 -28.92
N PHE A 231 -12.25 -29.48 -29.24
CA PHE A 231 -10.89 -29.82 -29.66
C PHE A 231 -10.51 -29.15 -30.98
N ALA A 232 -11.46 -29.04 -31.92
CA ALA A 232 -11.24 -28.36 -33.20
C ALA A 232 -10.98 -26.85 -33.01
N VAL A 233 -11.71 -26.18 -32.11
CA VAL A 233 -11.48 -24.76 -31.78
C VAL A 233 -10.12 -24.55 -31.13
N LEU A 234 -9.71 -25.47 -30.25
CA LEU A 234 -8.37 -25.44 -29.64
C LEU A 234 -7.25 -25.92 -30.57
N GLY A 235 -7.56 -26.40 -31.78
CA GLY A 235 -6.57 -26.96 -32.70
C GLY A 235 -5.87 -28.22 -32.18
N VAL A 236 -6.52 -28.96 -31.27
CA VAL A 236 -6.02 -30.20 -30.69
C VAL A 236 -6.73 -31.38 -31.33
N SER A 237 -6.01 -32.47 -31.59
CA SER A 237 -6.60 -33.72 -32.06
C SER A 237 -6.39 -34.82 -31.01
N PRO A 238 -7.41 -35.64 -30.71
CA PRO A 238 -7.23 -36.81 -29.87
C PRO A 238 -6.15 -37.72 -30.45
N ALA A 239 -5.29 -38.28 -29.59
CA ALA A 239 -4.23 -39.19 -30.05
C ALA A 239 -4.80 -40.47 -30.67
N LEU A 240 -6.00 -40.89 -30.24
CA LEU A 240 -6.69 -42.07 -30.71
C LEU A 240 -8.18 -41.77 -30.90
N GLY A 241 -8.76 -42.27 -32.00
CA GLY A 241 -10.18 -42.16 -32.30
C GLY A 241 -10.59 -40.83 -32.96
N PRO A 242 -11.86 -40.73 -33.39
CA PRO A 242 -12.35 -39.60 -34.21
C PRO A 242 -12.69 -38.32 -33.43
N GLY A 243 -12.54 -38.31 -32.10
CA GLY A 243 -13.01 -37.21 -31.25
C GLY A 243 -14.54 -37.14 -31.14
N PHE A 244 -15.04 -36.00 -30.68
CA PHE A 244 -16.48 -35.75 -30.61
C PHE A 244 -17.06 -35.34 -31.97
N SER A 245 -18.32 -35.67 -32.18
CA SER A 245 -19.10 -35.30 -33.35
C SER A 245 -20.37 -34.54 -32.93
N GLY A 246 -20.95 -33.76 -33.83
CA GLY A 246 -22.21 -33.04 -33.55
C GLY A 246 -23.39 -33.97 -33.20
N ARG A 247 -23.29 -35.28 -33.48
CA ARG A 247 -24.30 -36.27 -33.09
C ARG A 247 -24.27 -36.56 -31.59
N ASP A 248 -23.12 -36.37 -30.95
CA ASP A 248 -22.92 -36.63 -29.53
C ASP A 248 -23.54 -35.52 -28.66
N GLU A 249 -23.84 -34.35 -29.24
CA GLU A 249 -24.56 -33.26 -28.57
C GLU A 249 -26.09 -33.46 -28.56
N LEU A 250 -26.60 -34.46 -29.30
CA LEU A 250 -28.04 -34.68 -29.38
C LEU A 250 -28.60 -35.18 -28.05
N ARG A 251 -29.80 -34.70 -27.68
CA ARG A 251 -30.49 -35.19 -26.49
C ARG A 251 -30.71 -36.70 -26.59
N GLY A 252 -30.24 -37.42 -25.58
CA GLY A 252 -30.34 -38.88 -25.52
C GLY A 252 -29.26 -39.63 -26.32
N ALA A 253 -28.27 -38.93 -26.88
CA ALA A 253 -27.09 -39.57 -27.45
C ALA A 253 -26.35 -40.39 -26.37
N PRO A 254 -25.67 -41.48 -26.75
CA PRO A 254 -24.78 -42.20 -25.85
C PRO A 254 -23.73 -41.26 -25.24
N LEU A 255 -23.39 -41.48 -23.98
CA LEU A 255 -22.31 -40.73 -23.33
C LEU A 255 -20.96 -41.15 -23.93
N VAL A 256 -20.24 -40.18 -24.47
CA VAL A 256 -18.87 -40.35 -24.99
C VAL A 256 -17.92 -39.56 -24.11
N ALA A 257 -16.77 -40.14 -23.78
CA ALA A 257 -15.72 -39.48 -23.02
C ALA A 257 -14.39 -39.63 -23.75
N ILE A 258 -13.57 -38.58 -23.67
CA ILE A 258 -12.16 -38.60 -24.06
C ILE A 258 -11.34 -38.54 -22.78
N VAL A 259 -10.36 -39.42 -22.66
CA VAL A 259 -9.50 -39.56 -21.49
C VAL A 259 -8.07 -39.17 -21.86
N SER A 260 -7.33 -38.60 -20.90
CA SER A 260 -5.91 -38.25 -21.03
C SER A 260 -5.00 -39.36 -20.52
#